data_AF-A0A6A4UCC2-F1
#
_entry.id   AF-A0A6A4UCC2-F1
#
_cell.length_a   1.000
_cell.length_b   1.000
_cell.length_c   1.000
_cell.angle_alpha   90.00
_cell.angle_beta   90.00
_cell.angle_gamma   90.00
#
_symmetry.space_group_name_H-M   'P 1'
#
loop_
_entity.id
_entity.type
_entity.pdbx_description
1 polymer ?
#
loop_
_entity_poly.entity_id
_entity_poly.type
_entity_poly.pdbx_seq_one_letter_code
_entity_poly.pdbx_strand_id
1 'polypeptide(L)'
;MTHTTPTAATSASPPPRGEGMGVGGVLLALALTTPALAQVIPTGTPAADILLSQAIAEHRVFLTCSALDPALHQQILTNWQRDTAAAAAILKTHNVPPEAIAAFTTAADPKALMPTEDTPWAEVKGLCDTHPDWQQRYFQFNLILLDLKLPAAFE
;
A
#
# COMPACT_ATOMS: atom_id res chain seq x y z
N MET A 1 58.64 -25.37 17.58
CA MET A 1 58.83 -26.21 16.39
C MET A 1 57.73 -25.84 15.41
N THR A 2 58.09 -25.04 14.42
CA THR A 2 57.25 -24.59 13.31
C THR A 2 57.22 -25.65 12.22
N HIS A 3 56.04 -26.06 11.76
CA HIS A 3 55.92 -26.75 10.48
C HIS A 3 54.74 -26.22 9.65
N THR A 4 55.09 -26.02 8.39
CA THR A 4 54.53 -25.22 7.32
C THR A 4 53.48 -25.97 6.50
N THR A 5 52.51 -25.21 5.99
CA THR A 5 51.63 -25.54 4.86
C THR A 5 52.43 -25.74 3.56
N PRO A 6 51.97 -26.61 2.65
CA PRO A 6 52.28 -26.47 1.22
C PRO A 6 51.01 -26.14 0.41
N THR A 7 51.09 -25.03 -0.32
CA THR A 7 50.27 -24.71 -1.50
C THR A 7 50.79 -25.48 -2.71
N ALA A 8 49.91 -26.06 -3.52
CA ALA A 8 50.19 -26.36 -4.91
C ALA A 8 48.90 -26.18 -5.74
N ALA A 9 48.94 -25.24 -6.68
CA ALA A 9 47.95 -25.01 -7.72
C ALA A 9 48.48 -25.62 -9.03
N THR A 10 47.64 -26.34 -9.79
CA THR A 10 47.87 -26.56 -11.23
C THR A 10 46.57 -26.80 -12.00
N SER A 11 46.37 -25.93 -13.00
CA SER A 11 45.74 -26.08 -14.32
C SER A 11 44.29 -26.49 -14.52
N ALA A 12 43.60 -25.59 -15.22
CA ALA A 12 42.33 -25.76 -15.91
C ALA A 12 42.47 -26.51 -17.26
N SER A 13 41.36 -27.13 -17.72
CA SER A 13 40.81 -27.18 -19.11
C SER A 13 39.67 -28.21 -19.19
N PRO A 14 38.77 -28.21 -20.21
CA PRO A 14 37.88 -27.17 -20.77
C PRO A 14 36.38 -27.59 -20.65
N PRO A 15 35.37 -26.79 -21.05
CA PRO A 15 33.96 -27.21 -20.94
C PRO A 15 33.55 -28.14 -22.09
N PRO A 16 32.68 -29.15 -21.85
CA PRO A 16 32.08 -29.90 -22.93
C PRO A 16 30.98 -29.07 -23.61
N ARG A 17 31.11 -28.93 -24.93
CA ARG A 17 30.06 -28.44 -25.84
C ARG A 17 29.01 -29.54 -25.98
N GLY A 18 27.78 -29.26 -25.55
CA GLY A 18 26.62 -30.11 -25.76
C GLY A 18 25.39 -29.26 -26.06
N GLU A 19 25.00 -29.20 -27.33
CA GLU A 19 23.66 -28.81 -27.77
C GLU A 19 22.65 -29.84 -27.24
N GLY A 20 21.62 -29.38 -26.53
CA GLY A 20 20.61 -30.25 -25.92
C GLY A 20 19.38 -29.47 -25.49
N MET A 21 18.29 -29.74 -26.19
CA MET A 21 16.99 -29.08 -26.14
C MET A 21 16.16 -29.58 -24.95
N GLY A 22 15.62 -28.66 -24.14
CA GLY A 22 14.34 -28.83 -23.47
C GLY A 22 14.33 -29.30 -22.00
N VAL A 23 13.33 -28.76 -21.31
CA VAL A 23 12.70 -29.19 -20.05
C VAL A 23 13.20 -28.51 -18.76
N GLY A 24 12.36 -27.60 -18.24
CA GLY A 24 12.04 -27.59 -16.81
C GLY A 24 12.86 -26.66 -15.91
N GLY A 25 13.10 -25.42 -16.32
CA GLY A 25 13.64 -24.38 -15.43
C GLY A 25 12.51 -23.62 -14.74
N VAL A 26 12.24 -23.96 -13.48
CA VAL A 26 11.34 -23.25 -12.56
C VAL A 26 11.70 -21.76 -12.53
N LEU A 27 10.93 -20.93 -13.24
CA LEU A 27 10.91 -19.49 -13.01
C LEU A 27 9.97 -19.25 -11.83
N LEU A 28 10.54 -19.18 -10.63
CA LEU A 28 9.91 -18.46 -9.52
C LEU A 28 9.70 -17.03 -9.99
N ALA A 29 8.51 -16.74 -10.51
CA ALA A 29 7.99 -15.39 -10.53
C ALA A 29 7.81 -15.01 -9.06
N LEU A 30 8.80 -14.30 -8.51
CA LEU A 30 8.60 -13.47 -7.34
C LEU A 30 7.45 -12.53 -7.69
N ALA A 31 6.24 -12.89 -7.26
CA ALA A 31 5.14 -11.95 -7.15
C ALA A 31 5.64 -10.88 -6.18
N LEU A 32 6.16 -9.80 -6.76
CA LEU A 32 6.48 -8.58 -6.07
C LEU A 32 5.23 -8.24 -5.27
N THR A 33 5.35 -8.33 -3.95
CA THR A 33 4.52 -7.60 -3.02
C THR A 33 4.71 -6.14 -3.37
N THR A 34 3.96 -5.64 -4.35
CA THR A 34 3.89 -4.21 -4.62
C THR A 34 3.37 -3.62 -3.31
N PRO A 35 4.18 -2.83 -2.60
CA PRO A 35 3.58 -1.98 -1.61
C PRO A 35 2.60 -1.14 -2.43
N ALA A 36 1.37 -0.99 -1.94
CA ALA A 36 0.47 0.03 -2.45
C ALA A 36 1.06 1.39 -2.08
N LEU A 37 2.23 1.72 -2.64
CA LEU A 37 2.79 3.06 -2.61
C LEU A 37 1.88 3.85 -3.51
N ALA A 38 1.05 4.66 -2.85
CA ALA A 38 0.57 5.95 -3.32
C ALA A 38 0.60 6.04 -4.84
N GLN A 39 -0.44 5.50 -5.48
CA GLN A 39 -0.76 5.92 -6.83
C GLN A 39 -0.97 7.42 -6.71
N VAL A 40 0.02 8.21 -7.14
CA VAL A 40 -0.08 9.67 -7.11
C VAL A 40 -1.30 10.01 -7.95
N ILE A 41 -2.37 10.48 -7.28
CA ILE A 41 -3.58 10.94 -7.95
C ILE A 41 -3.21 12.27 -8.54
N PRO A 42 -3.09 12.44 -9.87
CA PRO A 42 -2.55 13.67 -10.44
C PRO A 42 -3.64 14.75 -10.45
N THR A 43 -3.87 15.39 -9.30
CA THR A 43 -4.91 16.44 -9.19
C THR A 43 -4.49 17.75 -9.84
N GLY A 44 -3.19 17.88 -10.16
CA GLY A 44 -2.57 19.12 -10.62
C GLY A 44 -1.96 19.95 -9.47
N THR A 45 -2.10 19.50 -8.21
CA THR A 45 -1.46 20.14 -7.05
C THR A 45 -0.71 19.10 -6.21
N PRO A 46 0.62 19.21 -6.03
CA PRO A 46 1.37 18.25 -5.22
C PRO A 46 0.86 18.12 -3.78
N ALA A 47 0.33 19.21 -3.21
CA ALA A 47 -0.22 19.21 -1.86
C ALA A 47 -1.47 18.31 -1.75
N ALA A 48 -2.42 18.41 -2.69
CA ALA A 48 -3.61 17.55 -2.68
C ALA A 48 -3.23 16.09 -2.98
N ASP A 49 -2.32 15.86 -3.93
CA ASP A 49 -1.88 14.51 -4.28
C ASP A 49 -1.29 13.76 -3.06
N ILE A 50 -0.46 14.46 -2.28
CA ILE A 50 0.12 13.94 -1.03
C ILE A 50 -0.99 13.70 0.01
N LEU A 51 -1.88 14.67 0.20
CA LEU A 51 -2.95 14.56 1.20
C LEU A 51 -3.90 13.39 0.92
N LEU A 52 -4.34 13.23 -0.33
CA LEU A 52 -5.22 12.13 -0.75
C LEU A 52 -4.53 10.77 -0.55
N SER A 53 -3.24 10.68 -0.93
CA SER A 53 -2.45 9.46 -0.76
C SER A 53 -2.27 9.08 0.72
N GLN A 54 -2.00 10.06 1.58
CA GLN A 54 -1.87 9.84 3.02
C GLN A 54 -3.19 9.43 3.66
N ALA A 55 -4.31 10.06 3.28
CA ALA A 55 -5.64 9.72 3.78
C ALA A 55 -6.02 8.26 3.46
N ILE A 56 -5.74 7.82 2.22
CA ILE A 56 -5.93 6.43 1.78
C ILE A 56 -5.09 5.46 2.61
N ALA A 57 -3.79 5.75 2.78
CA ALA A 57 -2.88 4.90 3.54
C ALA A 57 -3.30 4.79 5.02
N GLU A 58 -3.73 5.89 5.62
CA GLU A 58 -4.21 5.91 6.99
C GLU A 58 -5.52 5.16 7.16
N HIS A 59 -6.50 5.38 6.27
CA HIS A 59 -7.80 4.70 6.36
C HIS A 59 -7.72 3.20 6.08
N ARG A 60 -6.76 2.75 5.27
CA ARG A 60 -6.45 1.32 5.14
C ARG A 60 -6.16 0.68 6.50
N VAL A 61 -5.41 1.34 7.38
CA VAL A 61 -5.13 0.85 8.73
C VAL A 61 -6.42 0.77 9.54
N PHE A 62 -7.20 1.85 9.59
CA PHE A 62 -8.43 1.88 10.39
C PHE A 62 -9.46 0.83 9.94
N LEU A 63 -9.69 0.70 8.63
CA LEU A 63 -10.63 -0.28 8.09
C LEU A 63 -10.16 -1.72 8.35
N THR A 64 -8.86 -1.98 8.15
CA THR A 64 -8.31 -3.32 8.36
C THR A 64 -8.35 -3.71 9.84
N CYS A 65 -7.88 -2.85 10.73
CA CYS A 65 -7.70 -3.19 12.13
C CYS A 65 -8.98 -3.15 12.96
N SER A 66 -10.02 -2.48 12.46
CA SER A 66 -11.35 -2.52 13.06
C SER A 66 -12.17 -3.75 12.66
N ALA A 67 -11.73 -4.58 11.71
CA ALA A 67 -12.54 -5.66 11.14
C ALA A 67 -13.07 -6.69 12.16
N LEU A 68 -12.45 -6.81 13.34
CA LEU A 68 -12.88 -7.70 14.43
C LEU A 68 -13.91 -7.06 15.38
N ASP A 69 -14.19 -5.77 15.25
CA ASP A 69 -15.24 -5.05 15.97
C ASP A 69 -16.29 -4.55 14.95
N PRO A 70 -17.40 -5.29 14.74
CA PRO A 70 -18.37 -4.95 13.71
C PRO A 70 -18.99 -3.56 13.87
N ALA A 71 -19.21 -3.09 15.11
CA ALA A 71 -19.85 -1.81 15.34
C ALA A 71 -18.89 -0.65 15.00
N LEU A 72 -17.66 -0.73 15.48
CA LEU A 72 -16.62 0.26 15.17
C LEU A 72 -16.27 0.24 13.68
N HIS A 73 -16.16 -0.94 13.07
CA HIS A 73 -15.86 -1.08 11.64
C HIS A 73 -16.91 -0.38 10.77
N GLN A 74 -18.20 -0.62 11.04
CA GLN A 74 -19.27 0.04 10.29
C GLN A 74 -19.27 1.57 10.46
N GLN A 75 -18.91 2.06 11.65
CA GLN A 75 -18.76 3.49 11.88
C GLN A 75 -17.60 4.08 11.06
N ILE A 76 -16.43 3.44 11.05
CA ILE A 76 -15.25 3.87 10.27
C ILE A 76 -15.58 3.87 8.77
N LEU A 77 -16.20 2.79 8.28
CA LEU A 77 -16.59 2.66 6.88
C LEU A 77 -17.55 3.79 6.46
N THR A 78 -18.59 4.05 7.26
CA THR A 78 -19.56 5.11 6.98
C THR A 78 -18.91 6.49 6.96
N ASN A 79 -18.01 6.75 7.91
CA ASN A 79 -17.29 8.02 7.98
C ASN A 79 -16.35 8.22 6.79
N TRP A 80 -15.62 7.18 6.41
CA TRP A 80 -14.70 7.22 5.28
C TRP A 80 -15.42 7.44 3.94
N GLN A 81 -16.54 6.75 3.73
CA GLN A 81 -17.35 6.93 2.52
C GLN A 81 -17.90 8.35 2.41
N ARG A 82 -18.37 8.94 3.53
CA ARG A 82 -18.80 10.33 3.58
C ARG A 82 -17.67 11.29 3.21
N ASP A 83 -16.50 11.10 3.82
CA ASP A 83 -15.33 11.96 3.59
C ASP A 83 -14.82 11.86 2.14
N THR A 84 -14.77 10.65 1.58
CA THR A 84 -14.40 10.41 0.17
C THR A 84 -15.38 11.10 -0.80
N ALA A 85 -16.69 11.04 -0.51
CA ALA A 85 -17.69 11.73 -1.33
C ALA A 85 -17.54 13.26 -1.25
N ALA A 86 -17.27 13.81 -0.07
CA ALA A 86 -16.99 15.23 0.11
C ALA A 86 -15.71 15.66 -0.63
N ALA A 87 -14.64 14.88 -0.51
CA ALA A 87 -13.39 15.09 -1.22
C ALA A 87 -13.60 15.11 -2.74
N ALA A 88 -14.34 14.15 -3.30
CA ALA A 88 -14.67 14.13 -4.74
C ALA A 88 -15.43 15.40 -5.18
N ALA A 89 -16.34 15.92 -4.35
CA ALA A 89 -17.04 17.17 -4.63
C ALA A 89 -16.12 18.40 -4.58
N ILE A 90 -15.16 18.43 -3.64
CA ILE A 90 -14.14 19.48 -3.55
C ILE A 90 -13.25 19.44 -4.80
N LEU A 91 -12.71 18.27 -5.16
CA LEU A 91 -11.88 18.11 -6.36
C LEU A 91 -12.61 18.60 -7.62
N LYS A 92 -13.90 18.26 -7.76
CA LYS A 92 -14.74 18.76 -8.86
C LYS A 92 -14.88 20.29 -8.85
N THR A 93 -15.07 20.90 -7.68
CA THR A 93 -15.18 22.36 -7.53
C THR A 93 -13.89 23.08 -7.93
N HIS A 94 -12.73 22.45 -7.72
CA HIS A 94 -11.42 22.96 -8.12
C HIS A 94 -11.01 22.57 -9.55
N ASN A 95 -11.95 22.07 -10.37
CA ASN A 95 -11.72 21.67 -11.76
C ASN A 95 -10.65 20.57 -11.94
N VAL A 96 -10.47 19.71 -10.94
CA VAL A 96 -9.60 18.54 -11.06
C VAL A 96 -10.15 17.62 -12.17
N PRO A 97 -9.31 17.05 -13.04
CA PRO A 97 -9.79 16.23 -14.14
C PRO A 97 -10.63 15.03 -13.68
N PRO A 98 -11.75 14.71 -14.34
CA PRO A 98 -12.63 13.61 -13.95
C PRO A 98 -11.92 12.26 -13.79
N GLU A 99 -10.91 11.99 -14.61
CA GLU A 99 -10.08 10.79 -14.53
C GLU A 99 -9.25 10.71 -13.24
N ALA A 100 -8.76 11.85 -12.73
CA ALA A 100 -8.04 11.90 -11.45
C ALA A 100 -9.01 11.70 -10.29
N ILE A 101 -10.21 12.27 -10.36
CA ILE A 101 -11.28 12.02 -9.37
C ILE A 101 -11.69 10.55 -9.38
N ALA A 102 -11.83 9.94 -10.56
CA ALA A 102 -12.13 8.51 -10.69
C ALA A 102 -11.00 7.63 -10.13
N ALA A 103 -9.74 7.97 -10.38
CA ALA A 103 -8.59 7.29 -9.80
C ALA A 103 -8.59 7.37 -8.27
N PHE A 104 -8.81 8.56 -7.70
CA PHE A 104 -8.95 8.74 -6.25
C PHE A 104 -10.07 7.89 -5.68
N THR A 105 -11.29 8.02 -6.21
CA THR A 105 -12.47 7.33 -5.67
C THR A 105 -12.35 5.80 -5.80
N THR A 106 -11.68 5.30 -6.83
CA THR A 106 -11.37 3.88 -6.99
C THR A 106 -10.34 3.41 -5.97
N ALA A 107 -9.27 4.17 -5.75
CA ALA A 107 -8.26 3.86 -4.74
C ALA A 107 -8.81 3.97 -3.31
N ALA A 108 -9.79 4.86 -3.09
CA ALA A 108 -10.46 5.08 -1.82
C ALA A 108 -11.62 4.10 -1.54
N ASP A 109 -12.02 3.26 -2.50
CA ASP A 109 -13.08 2.28 -2.28
C ASP A 109 -12.70 1.36 -1.09
N PRO A 110 -13.55 1.19 -0.06
CA PRO A 110 -13.25 0.28 1.06
C PRO A 110 -12.79 -1.12 0.62
N LYS A 111 -13.32 -1.66 -0.49
CA LYS A 111 -12.89 -2.95 -1.06
C LYS A 111 -11.46 -2.93 -1.60
N ALA A 112 -10.98 -1.78 -2.08
CA ALA A 112 -9.61 -1.61 -2.53
C ALA A 112 -8.63 -1.41 -1.36
N LEU A 113 -9.13 -0.91 -0.22
CA LEU A 113 -8.32 -0.66 0.98
C LEU A 113 -8.16 -1.90 1.86
N MET A 114 -9.19 -2.74 1.94
CA MET A 114 -9.21 -3.88 2.83
C MET A 114 -8.46 -5.09 2.23
N PRO A 115 -7.86 -5.94 3.09
CA PRO A 115 -7.35 -7.24 2.68
C PRO A 115 -8.42 -8.07 1.96
N THR A 116 -8.01 -8.84 0.96
CA THR A 116 -8.90 -9.85 0.35
C THR A 116 -9.14 -11.01 1.31
N GLU A 117 -10.18 -11.80 1.04
CA GLU A 117 -10.56 -12.96 1.87
C GLU A 117 -9.42 -14.00 2.00
N ASP A 118 -8.54 -14.09 1.00
CA ASP A 118 -7.39 -14.99 0.99
C ASP A 118 -6.16 -14.44 1.73
N THR A 119 -6.22 -13.21 2.25
CA THR A 119 -5.06 -12.60 2.92
C THR A 119 -4.76 -13.35 4.23
N PRO A 120 -3.53 -13.83 4.44
CA PRO A 120 -3.17 -14.53 5.68
C PRO A 120 -3.37 -13.66 6.92
N TRP A 121 -3.94 -14.24 7.98
CA TRP A 121 -4.14 -13.54 9.25
C TRP A 121 -2.84 -12.91 9.80
N ALA A 122 -1.69 -13.55 9.58
CA ALA A 122 -0.40 -13.01 10.02
C ALA A 122 -0.06 -11.65 9.39
N GLU A 123 -0.47 -11.40 8.14
CA GLU A 123 -0.27 -10.12 7.46
C GLU A 123 -1.20 -9.05 8.01
N VAL A 124 -2.48 -9.39 8.21
CA VAL A 124 -3.48 -8.51 8.84
C VAL A 124 -3.03 -8.11 10.24
N LYS A 125 -2.63 -9.10 11.05
CA LYS A 125 -2.11 -8.88 12.40
C LYS A 125 -0.83 -8.04 12.36
N GLY A 126 0.09 -8.33 11.44
CA GLY A 126 1.33 -7.58 11.27
C GLY A 126 1.08 -6.10 11.02
N LEU A 127 0.14 -5.76 10.14
CA LEU A 127 -0.28 -4.36 9.93
C LEU A 127 -0.75 -3.73 11.25
N CYS A 128 -1.67 -4.38 11.96
CA CYS A 128 -2.24 -3.80 13.17
C CYS A 128 -1.24 -3.70 14.33
N ASP A 129 -0.30 -4.64 14.43
CA ASP A 129 0.79 -4.60 15.42
C ASP A 129 1.76 -3.43 15.15
N THR A 130 1.95 -3.01 13.90
CA THR A 130 2.75 -1.82 13.55
C THR A 130 2.03 -0.50 13.79
N HIS A 131 0.72 -0.54 14.04
CA HIS A 131 -0.12 0.61 14.33
C HIS A 131 -0.90 0.41 15.64
N PRO A 132 -0.26 0.12 16.78
CA PRO A 132 -0.94 -0.28 18.01
C PRO A 132 -1.86 0.81 18.58
N ASP A 133 -1.66 2.06 18.15
CA ASP A 133 -2.40 3.24 18.57
C ASP A 133 -3.57 3.60 17.65
N TRP A 134 -3.86 2.80 16.60
CA TRP A 134 -4.85 3.14 15.58
C TRP A 134 -6.21 3.51 16.16
N GLN A 135 -6.66 2.75 17.18
CA GLN A 135 -7.97 2.95 17.80
C GLN A 135 -8.01 4.26 18.58
N GLN A 136 -6.94 4.57 19.31
CA GLN A 136 -6.80 5.85 20.01
C GLN A 136 -6.81 7.02 19.02
N ARG A 137 -6.01 6.93 17.94
CA ARG A 137 -5.96 7.98 16.91
C ARG A 137 -7.32 8.24 16.30
N TYR A 138 -8.06 7.18 15.97
CA TYR A 138 -9.41 7.30 15.43
C TYR A 138 -10.37 8.00 16.40
N PHE A 139 -10.45 7.56 17.66
CA PHE A 139 -11.37 8.17 18.65
C PHE A 139 -10.98 9.59 19.07
N GLN A 140 -9.71 9.95 18.97
CA GLN A 140 -9.22 11.31 19.23
C GLN A 140 -9.35 12.22 18.00
N PHE A 141 -9.91 11.73 16.89
CA PHE A 141 -9.95 12.43 15.60
C PHE A 141 -8.55 12.87 15.10
N ASN A 142 -7.51 12.15 15.51
CA ASN A 142 -6.16 12.33 15.00
C ASN A 142 -5.98 11.53 13.70
N LEU A 143 -6.73 11.96 12.69
CA LEU A 143 -6.72 11.41 11.34
C LEU A 143 -6.86 12.52 10.29
N ILE A 144 -6.63 12.17 9.03
CA ILE A 144 -6.86 13.05 7.89
C ILE A 144 -8.36 13.04 7.56
N LEU A 145 -9.00 14.18 7.80
CA LEU A 145 -10.34 14.50 7.31
C LEU A 145 -10.19 15.32 6.02
N LEU A 146 -10.49 14.70 4.89
CA LEU A 146 -10.30 15.30 3.56
C LEU A 146 -11.22 16.49 3.36
N ASP A 147 -12.48 16.41 3.81
CA ASP A 147 -13.44 17.51 3.73
C ASP A 147 -12.94 18.81 4.37
N LEU A 148 -12.15 18.71 5.46
CA LEU A 148 -11.55 19.84 6.15
C LEU A 148 -10.21 20.27 5.57
N LYS A 149 -9.34 19.32 5.19
CA LYS A 149 -7.94 19.63 4.83
C LYS A 149 -7.72 19.90 3.35
N LEU A 150 -8.53 19.29 2.49
CA LEU A 150 -8.34 19.34 1.04
C LEU A 150 -8.55 20.74 0.42
N PRO A 151 -9.48 21.59 0.89
CA PRO A 151 -9.64 22.94 0.33
C PRO A 151 -8.36 23.78 0.40
N ALA A 152 -7.64 23.71 1.53
CA ALA A 152 -6.38 24.43 1.75
C ALA A 152 -5.23 23.93 0.87
N ALA A 153 -5.35 22.75 0.25
CA ALA A 153 -4.34 22.23 -0.67
C ALA A 153 -4.39 22.87 -2.07
N PHE A 154 -5.43 23.67 -2.34
CA PHE A 154 -5.64 24.40 -3.60
C PHE A 154 -5.44 25.93 -3.47
N GLU A 155 -5.03 26.41 -2.30
CA GLU A 155 -4.68 27.81 -2.02
C GLU A 155 -3.20 28.09 -2.29
#